data_AF-A0A952FJU4-F1
#
_entry.id   AF-A0A952FJU4-F1
#
_cell.length_a   1.000
_cell.length_b   1.000
_cell.length_c   1.000
_cell.angle_alpha   90.00
_cell.angle_beta   90.00
_cell.angle_gamma   90.00
#
_symmetry.space_group_name_H-M   'P 1'
#
loop_
_entity.id
_entity.type
_entity.pdbx_description
1 polymer ?
#
loop_
_entity_poly.entity_id
_entity_poly.type
_entity_poly.pdbx_seq_one_letter_code
_entity_poly.pdbx_strand_id
1 'polypeptide(L)'
;LAAREVAWGRVWHLAGPGTITQREAATLAFAAAGRKPKLMVAGKTMLRLAGLFDPMMRELVEMHYLLTDPVVLDDGALQALIGPIRKTPYAEGIRRCVEAAAAA
;
A
#
# COMPACT_ATOMS: atom_id res chain seq x y z
N LEU A 1 -12.82 -7.32 -17.47
CA LEU A 1 -13.90 -7.68 -16.53
C LEU A 1 -15.26 -7.30 -17.07
N ALA A 2 -15.51 -6.02 -17.39
CA ALA A 2 -16.81 -5.53 -17.88
C ALA A 2 -17.39 -6.29 -19.10
N ALA A 3 -16.54 -6.85 -19.97
CA ALA A 3 -16.98 -7.62 -21.14
C ALA A 3 -17.38 -9.10 -20.84
N ARG A 4 -17.34 -9.55 -19.58
CA ARG A 4 -17.67 -10.94 -19.22
C ARG A 4 -18.88 -10.95 -18.30
N GLU A 5 -19.99 -11.53 -18.74
CA GLU A 5 -21.22 -11.63 -17.95
C GLU A 5 -20.99 -12.32 -16.60
N VAL A 6 -20.18 -13.38 -16.57
CA VAL A 6 -19.79 -14.11 -15.34
C VAL A 6 -19.05 -13.24 -14.31
N ALA A 7 -18.58 -12.05 -14.69
CA ALA A 7 -17.93 -11.11 -13.79
C ALA A 7 -18.93 -10.20 -13.04
N TRP A 8 -20.15 -10.07 -13.54
CA TRP A 8 -21.18 -9.20 -12.97
C TRP A 8 -21.66 -9.67 -11.60
N GLY A 9 -22.00 -8.73 -10.71
CA GLY A 9 -22.52 -9.02 -9.37
C GLY A 9 -21.52 -9.63 -8.39
N ARG A 10 -20.22 -9.68 -8.73
CA ARG A 10 -19.16 -10.21 -7.87
C ARG A 10 -18.14 -9.13 -7.51
N VAL A 11 -17.57 -9.26 -6.31
CA VAL A 11 -16.43 -8.46 -5.86
C VAL A 11 -15.15 -9.15 -6.28
N TRP A 12 -14.27 -8.41 -6.92
CA TRP A 12 -12.99 -8.92 -7.43
C TRP A 12 -11.86 -8.16 -6.76
N HIS A 13 -10.98 -8.87 -6.06
CA HIS A 13 -9.78 -8.31 -5.47
C HIS A 13 -8.58 -8.51 -6.40
N LEU A 14 -7.64 -7.57 -6.33
CA LEU A 14 -6.32 -7.67 -6.97
C LEU A 14 -5.27 -7.61 -5.86
N ALA A 15 -4.48 -8.67 -5.72
CA ALA A 15 -3.47 -8.76 -4.69
C ALA A 15 -2.10 -8.35 -5.24
N GLY A 16 -1.24 -7.87 -4.34
CA GLY A 16 0.17 -7.61 -4.65
C GLY A 16 0.96 -8.88 -4.99
N PRO A 17 2.25 -8.75 -5.36
CA PRO A 17 3.15 -9.88 -5.64
C PRO A 17 3.44 -10.76 -4.40
N GLY A 18 2.96 -10.37 -3.23
CA GLY A 18 3.13 -11.02 -1.94
C GLY A 18 2.68 -10.06 -0.83
N THR A 19 3.06 -10.34 0.41
CA THR A 19 2.90 -9.40 1.52
C THR A 19 4.19 -8.59 1.75
N ILE A 20 4.05 -7.39 2.30
CA ILE A 20 5.17 -6.54 2.70
C ILE A 20 4.75 -5.69 3.90
N THR A 21 5.67 -5.47 4.83
CA THR A 21 5.44 -4.56 5.96
C THR A 21 5.70 -3.11 5.57
N GLN A 22 5.10 -2.17 6.32
CA GLN A 22 5.35 -0.73 6.14
C GLN A 22 6.85 -0.39 6.29
N ARG A 23 7.55 -1.06 7.22
CA ARG A 23 8.98 -0.87 7.46
C ARG A 23 9.83 -1.31 6.26
N GLU A 24 9.52 -2.47 5.67
CA GLU A 24 10.23 -2.97 4.49
C GLU A 24 9.99 -2.08 3.28
N ALA A 25 8.74 -1.68 3.03
CA ALA A 25 8.40 -0.76 1.94
C ALA A 25 9.15 0.58 2.09
N ALA A 26 9.15 1.16 3.30
CA ALA A 26 9.91 2.37 3.59
C ALA A 26 11.42 2.17 3.39
N THR A 27 11.97 1.05 3.87
CA THR A 27 13.40 0.73 3.72
C THR A 27 13.81 0.65 2.24
N LEU A 28 13.00 0.00 1.41
CA LEU A 28 13.23 -0.05 -0.05
C LEU A 28 13.18 1.34 -0.69
N ALA A 29 12.22 2.18 -0.29
CA ALA A 29 12.09 3.54 -0.81
C ALA A 29 13.29 4.43 -0.43
N PHE A 30 13.72 4.37 0.83
CA PHE A 30 14.90 5.09 1.31
C PHE A 30 16.18 4.63 0.60
N ALA A 31 16.35 3.31 0.42
CA ALA A 31 17.47 2.75 -0.31
C ALA A 31 17.47 3.21 -1.79
N ALA A 32 16.32 3.18 -2.46
CA ALA A 32 16.18 3.68 -3.83
C ALA A 32 16.48 5.18 -3.96
N ALA A 33 16.20 5.97 -2.91
CA ALA A 33 16.53 7.39 -2.85
C ALA A 33 17.99 7.67 -2.41
N GLY A 34 18.82 6.64 -2.14
CA GLY A 34 20.19 6.81 -1.65
C GLY A 34 20.28 7.39 -0.23
N ARG A 35 19.24 7.20 0.60
CA ARG A 35 19.12 7.79 1.94
C ARG A 35 19.02 6.69 3.01
N LYS A 36 19.44 7.00 4.24
CA LYS A 36 19.22 6.13 5.39
C LYS A 36 17.79 6.33 5.93
N PRO A 37 17.04 5.24 6.21
CA PRO A 37 15.71 5.35 6.77
C PRO A 37 15.75 5.97 8.17
N LYS A 38 14.95 7.02 8.39
CA LYS A 38 14.65 7.56 9.72
C LYS A 38 13.16 7.34 9.96
N LEU A 39 12.84 6.26 10.68
CA LEU A 39 11.47 5.83 10.90
C LEU A 39 11.09 6.01 12.37
N MET A 40 9.88 6.49 12.61
CA MET A 40 9.27 6.61 13.93
C MET A 40 7.88 5.99 13.89
N VAL A 41 7.45 5.37 14.98
CA VAL A 41 6.09 4.84 15.11
C VAL A 41 5.22 5.89 15.79
N ALA A 42 4.26 6.44 15.05
CA ALA A 42 3.27 7.36 15.59
C ALA A 42 2.05 6.58 16.10
N GLY A 43 1.97 6.35 17.41
CA GLY A 43 0.81 5.74 18.03
C GLY A 43 -0.42 6.66 18.02
N LYS A 44 -1.61 6.10 18.28
CA LYS A 44 -2.89 6.84 18.28
C LYS A 44 -2.87 8.13 19.12
N THR A 45 -2.23 8.12 20.29
CA THR A 45 -2.12 9.31 21.16
C THR A 45 -1.28 10.40 20.51
N MET A 46 -0.16 10.03 19.90
CA MET A 46 0.70 10.99 19.19
C MET A 46 -0.02 11.60 17.99
N LEU A 47 -0.73 10.78 17.22
CA LEU A 47 -1.56 11.23 16.10
C LEU A 47 -2.68 12.18 16.56
N ARG A 48 -3.35 11.90 17.69
CA ARG A 48 -4.37 12.77 18.28
C ARG A 48 -3.81 14.15 18.64
N LEU A 49 -2.64 14.19 19.27
CA LEU A 49 -1.98 15.45 19.62
C LEU A 49 -1.58 16.24 18.35
N ALA A 50 -1.02 15.56 17.34
CA ALA A 50 -0.70 16.18 16.07
C ALA A 50 -1.96 16.71 15.35
N GLY A 51 -3.07 15.99 15.42
CA GLY A 51 -4.37 16.37 14.84
C GLY A 51 -5.04 17.60 15.47
N LEU A 52 -4.51 18.11 16.59
CA LEU A 52 -4.93 19.41 17.12
C LEU A 52 -4.38 20.58 16.28
N PHE A 53 -3.25 20.37 15.61
CA PHE A 53 -2.53 21.40 14.85
C PHE A 53 -2.59 21.19 13.34
N ASP A 54 -2.86 19.96 12.89
CA ASP A 54 -2.91 19.59 11.47
C ASP A 54 -4.20 18.78 11.15
N PRO A 55 -5.10 19.30 10.29
CA PRO A 55 -6.31 18.61 9.88
C PRO A 55 -6.06 17.26 9.20
N MET A 56 -5.01 17.11 8.40
CA MET A 56 -4.65 15.84 7.76
C MET A 56 -4.27 14.80 8.82
N MET A 57 -3.54 15.20 9.87
CA MET A 57 -3.20 14.29 10.96
C MET A 57 -4.42 13.86 11.78
N ARG A 58 -5.47 14.69 11.85
CA ARG A 58 -6.73 14.36 12.51
C ARG A 58 -7.47 13.22 11.79
N GLU A 59 -7.55 13.28 10.46
CA GLU A 59 -8.14 12.22 9.63
C GLU A 59 -7.42 10.87 9.82
N LEU A 60 -6.09 10.90 9.97
CA LEU A 60 -5.29 9.68 10.21
C LEU A 60 -5.61 9.00 11.55
N VAL A 61 -6.14 9.73 12.55
CA VAL A 61 -6.60 9.14 13.81
C VAL A 61 -7.85 8.29 13.59
N GLU A 62 -8.77 8.76 12.74
CA GLU A 62 -10.00 8.05 12.41
C GLU A 62 -9.69 6.81 11.58
N MET A 63 -8.77 6.92 10.63
CA MET A 63 -8.31 5.82 9.78
C MET A 63 -7.27 4.90 10.45
N HIS A 64 -6.91 5.13 11.72
CA HIS A 64 -5.80 4.42 12.36
C HIS A 64 -5.96 2.89 12.34
N TYR A 65 -7.20 2.38 12.35
CA TYR A 65 -7.47 0.94 12.29
C TYR A 65 -6.96 0.28 10.99
N LEU A 66 -7.01 1.00 9.86
CA LEU A 66 -6.48 0.52 8.57
C LEU A 66 -4.96 0.34 8.59
N LEU A 67 -4.28 0.94 9.57
CA LEU A 67 -2.83 0.92 9.69
C LEU A 67 -2.34 -0.04 10.77
N THR A 68 -3.23 -0.52 11.65
CA THR A 68 -2.88 -1.43 12.76
C THR A 68 -3.20 -2.88 12.45
N ASP A 69 -4.22 -3.15 11.65
CA ASP A 69 -4.61 -4.50 11.28
C ASP A 69 -4.12 -4.84 9.86
N PRO A 70 -3.47 -5.99 9.64
CA PRO A 70 -2.97 -6.36 8.32
C PRO A 70 -4.13 -6.69 7.37
N VAL A 71 -4.24 -5.95 6.27
CA VAL A 71 -5.15 -6.27 5.17
C VAL A 71 -4.39 -7.06 4.11
N VAL A 72 -4.57 -8.37 4.09
CA VAL A 72 -3.98 -9.26 3.08
C VAL A 72 -5.04 -9.60 2.04
N LEU A 73 -4.79 -9.25 0.79
CA LEU A 73 -5.70 -9.53 -0.33
C LEU A 73 -5.39 -10.89 -0.95
N ASP A 74 -6.44 -11.62 -1.29
CA ASP A 74 -6.40 -12.80 -2.16
C ASP A 74 -7.07 -12.47 -3.50
N ASP A 75 -6.40 -12.78 -4.60
CA ASP A 75 -6.92 -12.60 -5.96
C ASP A 75 -7.10 -13.91 -6.72
N GLY A 76 -7.19 -15.04 -6.00
CA GLY A 76 -7.35 -16.36 -6.61
C GLY A 76 -8.61 -16.46 -7.47
N ALA A 77 -9.72 -15.89 -6.99
CA ALA A 77 -10.96 -15.83 -7.76
C ALA A 77 -10.80 -15.04 -9.08
N LEU A 78 -10.08 -13.91 -9.02
CA LEU A 78 -9.82 -13.08 -10.21
C LEU A 78 -8.92 -13.83 -11.20
N GLN A 79 -7.83 -14.44 -10.72
CA GLN A 79 -6.91 -15.21 -11.56
C GLN A 79 -7.59 -16.43 -12.20
N ALA A 80 -8.50 -17.11 -11.50
CA ALA A 80 -9.29 -18.19 -12.07
C ALA A 80 -10.19 -17.71 -13.23
N LEU A 81 -10.65 -16.46 -13.18
CA LEU A 81 -11.51 -15.88 -14.22
C LEU A 81 -10.71 -15.41 -15.44
N ILE A 82 -9.60 -14.68 -15.24
CA ILE A 82 -8.89 -13.98 -16.32
C ILE A 82 -7.54 -14.60 -16.69
N GLY A 83 -7.12 -15.63 -15.97
CA GLY A 83 -5.79 -16.24 -16.09
C GLY A 83 -4.75 -15.59 -15.18
N PRO A 84 -3.50 -16.09 -15.21
CA PRO A 84 -2.41 -15.58 -14.38
C PRO A 84 -2.14 -14.10 -14.63
N ILE A 85 -1.95 -13.34 -13.56
CA ILE A 85 -1.65 -11.90 -13.62
C ILE A 85 -0.16 -11.71 -13.34
N ARG A 86 0.56 -11.05 -14.25
CA ARG A 86 1.95 -10.65 -13.99
C ARG A 86 1.96 -9.53 -12.94
N LYS A 87 2.66 -9.76 -11.83
CA LYS A 87 2.80 -8.79 -10.74
C LYS A 87 4.21 -8.22 -10.70
N THR A 88 4.33 -6.90 -10.61
CA THR A 88 5.63 -6.24 -10.46
C THR A 88 6.15 -6.45 -9.04
N PRO A 89 7.38 -6.95 -8.83
CA PRO A 89 7.97 -7.07 -7.50
C PRO A 89 8.04 -5.72 -6.77
N TYR A 90 7.85 -5.72 -5.45
CA TYR A 90 7.85 -4.49 -4.66
C TYR A 90 9.12 -3.66 -4.83
N ALA A 91 10.30 -4.28 -4.82
CA ALA A 91 11.57 -3.57 -5.00
C ALA A 91 11.65 -2.83 -6.35
N GLU A 92 11.17 -3.46 -7.43
CA GLU A 92 11.14 -2.85 -8.76
C GLU A 92 10.13 -1.70 -8.84
N GLY A 93 8.91 -1.93 -8.33
CA GLY A 93 7.85 -0.92 -8.34
C GLY A 93 8.22 0.30 -7.52
N ILE A 94 8.70 0.12 -6.29
CA ILE A 94 9.10 1.21 -5.40
C ILE A 94 10.23 2.03 -6.01
N ARG A 95 11.26 1.37 -6.56
CA ARG A 95 12.37 2.06 -7.24
C ARG A 95 11.86 2.96 -8.37
N ARG A 96 11.01 2.44 -9.26
CA ARG A 96 10.42 3.22 -10.37
C ARG A 96 9.60 4.41 -9.88
N CYS A 97 8.82 4.24 -8.81
CA CYS A 97 8.05 5.35 -8.23
C CYS A 97 8.96 6.45 -7.67
N VAL A 98 10.05 6.09 -6.98
CA VAL A 98 11.02 7.05 -6.45
C VAL A 98 11.72 7.79 -7.58
N GLU A 99 12.14 7.09 -8.64
CA GLU A 99 12.74 7.69 -9.83
C GLU A 99 11.79 8.68 -10.51
N ALA A 100 10.53 8.30 -10.69
CA ALA A 100 9.52 9.17 -11.29
C ALA A 100 9.25 10.42 -10.43
N ALA A 101 9.18 10.27 -9.10
CA ALA A 101 8.96 11.38 -8.17
C ALA A 101 10.16 12.35 -8.12
N ALA A 102 11.38 11.85 -8.33
CA ALA A 102 12.58 12.70 -8.39
C ALA A 102 12.72 13.46 -9.71
N ALA A 103 12.02 13.02 -10.77
CA ALA A 103 12.04 13.65 -12.08
C ALA A 103 10.91 14.69 -12.29
N ALA A 104 9.97 14.78 -11.34
CA ALA A 104 8.86 15.75 -11.34
C ALA A 104 9.26 17.04 -10.60
#